data_AF-A0A535JWR2-F1
#
_entry.id   AF-A0A535JWR2-F1
#
_cell.length_a   1.000
_cell.length_b   1.000
_cell.length_c   1.000
_cell.angle_alpha   90.00
_cell.angle_beta   90.00
_cell.angle_gamma   90.00
#
_symmetry.space_group_name_H-M   'P 1'
#
loop_
_entity.id
_entity.type
_entity.pdbx_description
1 polymer ?
#
loop_
_entity_poly.entity_id
_entity_poly.type
_entity_poly.pdbx_seq_one_letter_code
_entity_poly.pdbx_strand_id
1 'polypeptide(L)'
;MAEEAGPHQVATHWTSLGGALRTGAAAAAWGTTGETEVFAVHEDGQVWDRYWDGKSWHQWESLGGAFSGQPAATARDADRIDVFAIGTDGVLQHRWWDGKRWVEWRAVEGAPRGGRGVACVWSGRRLDVFLWGADGGLHYADLA
;
A
#
# COMPACT_ATOMS: atom_id res chain seq x y z
N MET A 1 -31.57 -0.70 -4.84
CA MET A 1 -30.98 0.43 -4.10
C MET A 1 -31.01 0.02 -2.65
N ALA A 2 -29.86 -0.37 -2.07
CA ALA A 2 -29.81 -0.79 -0.68
C ALA A 2 -29.79 0.47 0.20
N GLU A 3 -30.70 0.49 1.16
CA GLU A 3 -30.84 1.52 2.18
C GLU A 3 -29.66 1.39 3.16
N GLU A 4 -28.81 2.42 3.26
CA GLU A 4 -27.77 2.51 4.30
C GLU A 4 -28.47 2.77 5.64
N ALA A 5 -28.62 1.71 6.44
CA ALA A 5 -29.30 1.77 7.74
C ALA A 5 -28.35 2.26 8.85
N GLY A 6 -28.70 3.38 9.49
CA GLY A 6 -28.17 3.81 10.79
C GLY A 6 -26.88 4.65 10.76
N PRO A 7 -26.50 5.28 11.90
CA PRO A 7 -25.26 6.02 11.99
C PRO A 7 -24.08 5.08 11.72
N HIS A 8 -23.18 5.44 10.81
CA HIS A 8 -21.96 4.71 10.48
C HIS A 8 -21.01 4.66 11.70
N GLN A 9 -21.32 3.81 12.68
CA GLN A 9 -20.43 3.56 13.80
C GLN A 9 -19.35 2.59 13.33
N VAL A 10 -18.11 3.05 13.28
CA VAL A 10 -16.95 2.18 13.17
C VAL A 10 -16.94 1.30 14.44
N ALA A 11 -16.87 -0.02 14.25
CA ALA A 11 -17.04 -1.01 15.30
C ALA A 11 -16.19 -0.73 16.56
N THR A 12 -16.71 -1.10 17.73
CA THR A 12 -16.08 -0.86 19.04
C THR A 12 -15.07 -1.94 19.45
N HIS A 13 -14.90 -3.00 18.65
CA HIS A 13 -14.01 -4.12 18.95
C HIS A 13 -12.68 -4.00 18.19
N TRP A 14 -11.65 -3.53 18.88
CA TRP A 14 -10.29 -3.39 18.35
C TRP A 14 -9.46 -4.63 18.66
N THR A 15 -8.78 -5.19 17.66
CA THR A 15 -7.84 -6.30 17.82
C THR A 15 -6.45 -5.87 17.34
N SER A 16 -5.43 -6.16 18.14
CA SER A 16 -4.05 -5.88 17.74
C SER A 16 -3.62 -6.84 16.63
N LEU A 17 -3.07 -6.29 15.54
CA LEU A 17 -2.37 -7.06 14.52
C LEU A 17 -0.88 -7.27 14.85
N GLY A 18 -0.43 -6.90 16.05
CA GLY A 18 1.00 -6.95 16.41
C GLY A 18 1.88 -6.16 15.45
N GLY A 19 3.15 -6.56 15.33
CA GLY A 19 4.15 -5.86 14.53
C GLY A 19 4.86 -4.74 15.29
N ALA A 20 5.99 -4.29 14.74
CA ALA A 20 6.79 -3.18 15.26
C ALA A 20 6.88 -2.11 14.17
N LEU A 21 5.79 -1.34 14.02
CA LEU A 21 5.62 -0.38 12.94
C LEU A 21 6.36 0.93 13.25
N ARG A 22 7.05 1.46 12.25
CA ARG A 22 7.68 2.78 12.29
C ARG A 22 6.83 3.86 11.60
N THR A 23 5.94 3.46 10.70
CA THR A 23 5.02 4.36 9.97
C THR A 23 3.57 3.93 10.18
N GLY A 24 2.63 4.76 9.70
CA GLY A 24 1.27 4.28 9.44
C GLY A 24 1.25 3.16 8.39
N ALA A 25 0.08 2.53 8.21
CA ALA A 25 -0.12 1.48 7.22
C ALA A 25 -0.88 1.99 5.98
N ALA A 26 -0.62 1.38 4.84
CA ALA A 26 -1.52 1.38 3.69
C ALA A 26 -2.39 0.13 3.71
N ALA A 27 -3.53 0.17 3.03
CA ALA A 27 -4.40 -0.99 2.86
C ALA A 27 -4.91 -1.08 1.41
N ALA A 28 -5.06 -2.30 0.91
CA ALA A 28 -5.69 -2.58 -0.38
C ALA A 28 -6.69 -3.73 -0.23
N ALA A 29 -7.92 -3.52 -0.68
CA ALA A 29 -8.89 -4.59 -0.85
C ALA A 29 -8.65 -5.24 -2.22
N TRP A 30 -8.35 -6.54 -2.24
CA TRP A 30 -7.91 -7.24 -3.46
C TRP A 30 -8.87 -8.33 -3.93
N GLY A 31 -9.77 -8.80 -3.06
CA GLY A 31 -10.74 -9.83 -3.38
C GLY A 31 -12.17 -9.32 -3.44
N THR A 32 -13.06 -10.15 -3.98
CA THR A 32 -14.51 -9.83 -4.07
C THR A 32 -15.29 -10.28 -2.83
N THR A 33 -14.66 -10.98 -1.89
CA THR A 33 -15.29 -11.53 -0.69
C THR A 33 -14.78 -10.94 0.62
N GLY A 34 -14.20 -9.74 0.55
CA GLY A 34 -13.77 -8.96 1.72
C GLY A 34 -12.31 -9.14 2.08
N GLU A 35 -11.50 -9.69 1.19
CA GLU A 35 -10.06 -9.84 1.38
C GLU A 35 -9.35 -8.48 1.33
N THR A 36 -8.38 -8.29 2.21
CA THR A 36 -7.65 -7.04 2.36
C THR A 36 -6.21 -7.34 2.74
N GLU A 37 -5.28 -6.52 2.26
CA GLU A 37 -3.89 -6.57 2.65
C GLU A 37 -3.47 -5.22 3.22
N VAL A 38 -2.65 -5.24 4.28
CA VAL A 38 -2.06 -4.06 4.88
C VAL A 38 -0.55 -4.07 4.70
N PHE A 39 0.02 -2.89 4.46
CA PHE A 39 1.44 -2.68 4.25
C PHE A 39 1.94 -1.62 5.20
N ALA A 40 3.04 -1.88 5.90
CA ALA A 40 3.64 -0.88 6.78
C ALA A 40 5.16 -1.01 6.77
N VAL A 41 5.85 0.09 7.04
CA VAL A 41 7.29 0.02 7.27
C VAL A 41 7.54 -0.29 8.74
N HIS A 42 8.27 -1.37 9.01
CA HIS A 42 8.64 -1.77 10.36
C HIS A 42 9.90 -1.03 10.85
N GLU A 43 10.25 -1.22 12.12
CA GLU A 43 11.44 -0.64 12.77
C GLU A 43 12.75 -0.96 12.05
N ASP A 44 12.83 -2.10 11.37
CA ASP A 44 13.96 -2.50 10.53
C ASP A 44 14.09 -1.72 9.21
N GLY A 45 13.10 -0.87 8.90
CA GLY A 45 13.06 -0.08 7.67
C GLY A 45 12.54 -0.82 6.44
N GLN A 46 12.15 -2.09 6.57
CA GLN A 46 11.57 -2.88 5.48
C GLN A 46 10.05 -2.65 5.41
N VAL A 47 9.47 -2.77 4.22
CA VAL A 47 8.01 -2.91 4.10
C VAL A 47 7.66 -4.34 4.48
N TRP A 48 6.65 -4.48 5.33
CA TRP A 48 6.03 -5.75 5.68
C TRP A 48 4.56 -5.74 5.26
N ASP A 49 4.06 -6.87 4.83
CA ASP A 49 2.65 -7.11 4.52
C ASP A 49 2.00 -8.10 5.50
N ARG A 50 0.69 -7.95 5.64
CA ARG A 50 -0.17 -8.89 6.36
C ARG A 50 -1.55 -8.83 5.73
N TYR A 51 -2.15 -9.98 5.44
CA TYR A 51 -3.44 -10.02 4.76
C TYR A 51 -4.51 -10.80 5.52
N TRP A 52 -5.75 -10.41 5.26
CA TRP A 52 -6.98 -11.09 5.60
C TRP A 52 -7.47 -11.84 4.37
N ASP A 53 -7.64 -13.16 4.49
CA ASP A 53 -8.05 -14.04 3.38
C ASP A 53 -9.58 -14.26 3.29
N GLY A 54 -10.37 -13.41 3.95
CA GLY A 54 -11.82 -13.60 4.09
C GLY A 54 -12.22 -14.39 5.34
N LYS A 55 -11.27 -15.05 6.01
CA LYS A 55 -11.53 -15.92 7.19
C LYS A 55 -10.62 -15.64 8.37
N SER A 56 -9.36 -15.31 8.13
CA SER A 56 -8.34 -15.12 9.16
C SER A 56 -7.25 -14.15 8.70
N TRP A 57 -6.62 -13.50 9.68
CA TRP A 57 -5.41 -12.71 9.45
C TRP A 57 -4.19 -13.62 9.43
N HIS A 58 -3.43 -13.59 8.33
CA HIS A 58 -2.15 -14.30 8.21
C HIS A 58 -1.04 -13.63 9.03
N GLN A 59 0.16 -14.21 9.04
CA GLN A 59 1.31 -13.60 9.72
C GLN A 59 1.84 -12.38 8.95
N TRP A 60 2.66 -11.57 9.60
CA TRP A 60 3.43 -10.54 8.91
C TRP A 60 4.55 -11.19 8.09
N GLU A 61 4.73 -10.76 6.85
CA GLU A 61 5.80 -11.19 5.96
C GLU A 61 6.62 -9.98 5.49
N SER A 62 7.94 -10.16 5.33
CA SER A 62 8.80 -9.06 4.89
C SER A 62 8.82 -8.99 3.37
N LEU A 63 8.51 -7.81 2.83
CA LEU A 63 8.71 -7.48 1.43
C LEU A 63 10.07 -6.82 1.19
N GLY A 64 10.92 -6.69 2.21
CA GLY A 64 12.27 -6.17 2.08
C GLY A 64 12.37 -4.65 1.83
N GLY A 65 13.55 -4.25 1.35
CA GLY A 65 13.89 -2.87 0.99
C GLY A 65 14.29 -1.99 2.17
N ALA A 66 14.49 -0.70 1.90
CA ALA A 66 14.91 0.29 2.88
C ALA A 66 14.14 1.59 2.66
N PHE A 67 13.05 1.73 3.40
CA PHE A 67 12.07 2.80 3.22
C PHE A 67 12.07 3.74 4.41
N SER A 68 11.45 4.91 4.26
CA SER A 68 11.30 5.92 5.33
C SER A 68 9.86 6.45 5.42
N GLY A 69 9.16 6.54 4.29
CA GLY A 69 7.77 7.03 4.22
C GLY A 69 6.71 5.95 4.44
N GLN A 70 5.49 6.39 4.81
CA GLN A 70 4.31 5.53 4.80
C GLN A 70 4.08 5.01 3.37
N PRO A 71 3.85 3.69 3.18
CA PRO A 71 3.53 3.16 1.87
C PRO A 71 2.18 3.68 1.35
N ALA A 72 1.92 3.48 0.06
CA ALA A 72 0.59 3.53 -0.52
C ALA A 72 0.33 2.22 -1.27
N ALA A 73 -0.89 1.71 -1.21
CA ALA A 73 -1.24 0.46 -1.87
C ALA A 73 -2.61 0.54 -2.53
N THR A 74 -2.78 -0.22 -3.60
CA THR A 74 -4.06 -0.42 -4.27
C THR A 74 -4.06 -1.78 -4.94
N ALA A 75 -5.23 -2.29 -5.28
CA ALA A 75 -5.36 -3.55 -6.01
C ALA A 75 -6.42 -3.39 -7.10
N ARG A 76 -6.19 -4.07 -8.22
CA ARG A 76 -7.21 -4.20 -9.28
C ARG A 76 -8.04 -5.46 -9.12
N ASP A 77 -7.42 -6.53 -8.62
CA ASP A 77 -7.97 -7.86 -8.39
C ASP A 77 -6.96 -8.70 -7.58
N ALA A 78 -7.31 -9.96 -7.29
CA ALA A 78 -6.51 -10.85 -6.45
C ALA A 78 -5.14 -11.20 -7.07
N ASP A 79 -4.98 -11.02 -8.38
CA ASP A 79 -3.73 -11.31 -9.09
C ASP A 79 -2.87 -10.06 -9.28
N ARG A 80 -3.34 -8.90 -8.79
CA ARG A 80 -2.57 -7.67 -8.90
C ARG A 80 -2.86 -6.66 -7.78
N ILE A 81 -1.88 -6.59 -6.89
CA ILE A 81 -1.77 -5.63 -5.79
C ILE A 81 -0.49 -4.82 -6.01
N ASP A 82 -0.61 -3.50 -6.07
CA ASP A 82 0.50 -2.57 -6.29
C ASP A 82 0.80 -1.83 -4.98
N VAL A 83 2.07 -1.81 -4.55
CA VAL A 83 2.54 -1.09 -3.37
C VAL A 83 3.70 -0.16 -3.73
N PHE A 84 3.57 1.08 -3.29
CA PHE A 84 4.54 2.15 -3.49
C PHE A 84 5.12 2.57 -2.15
N ALA A 85 6.42 2.79 -2.10
CA ALA A 85 7.10 3.27 -0.91
C ALA A 85 8.26 4.20 -1.28
N ILE A 86 8.55 5.16 -0.41
CA ILE A 86 9.65 6.11 -0.60
C ILE A 86 10.86 5.59 0.17
N GLY A 87 11.95 5.35 -0.57
CA GLY A 87 13.23 4.89 -0.06
C GLY A 87 13.85 5.87 0.94
N THR A 88 14.78 5.39 1.76
CA THR A 88 15.61 6.26 2.62
C THR A 88 16.45 7.26 1.81
N ASP A 89 16.67 6.99 0.52
CA ASP A 89 17.30 7.85 -0.47
C ASP A 89 16.34 8.85 -1.15
N GLY A 90 15.05 8.85 -0.75
CA GLY A 90 14.02 9.72 -1.32
C GLY A 90 13.52 9.30 -2.69
N VAL A 91 13.86 8.10 -3.17
CA VAL A 91 13.38 7.55 -4.45
C VAL A 91 12.03 6.86 -4.23
N LEU A 92 11.05 7.18 -5.07
CA LEU A 92 9.80 6.42 -5.13
C LEU A 92 10.07 5.05 -5.77
N GLN A 93 9.74 3.98 -5.05
CA GLN A 93 9.84 2.61 -5.54
C GLN A 93 8.48 1.94 -5.56
N HIS A 94 8.35 0.93 -6.41
CA HIS A 94 7.16 0.16 -6.66
C HIS A 94 7.47 -1.34 -6.62
N ARG A 95 6.57 -2.10 -6.02
CA ARG A 95 6.55 -3.57 -5.98
C ARG A 95 5.10 -4.02 -6.14
N TRP A 96 4.89 -5.15 -6.78
CA TRP A 96 3.54 -5.67 -6.99
C TRP A 96 3.46 -7.18 -6.89
N TRP A 97 2.28 -7.68 -6.54
CA TRP A 97 1.91 -9.09 -6.65
C TRP A 97 1.48 -9.39 -8.09
N ASP A 98 2.02 -10.45 -8.70
CA ASP A 98 1.75 -10.84 -10.09
C ASP A 98 0.81 -12.06 -10.24
N GLY A 99 0.08 -12.41 -9.18
CA GLY A 99 -0.75 -13.62 -9.09
C GLY A 99 0.02 -14.86 -8.63
N LYS A 100 1.36 -14.77 -8.54
CA LYS A 100 2.21 -15.90 -8.12
C LYS A 100 3.24 -15.51 -7.08
N ARG A 101 3.78 -14.30 -7.17
CA ARG A 101 4.80 -13.80 -6.26
C ARG A 101 4.84 -12.28 -6.24
N TRP A 102 5.43 -11.77 -5.18
CA TRP A 102 5.87 -10.39 -5.08
C TRP A 102 7.09 -10.14 -5.98
N VAL A 103 6.96 -9.29 -6.99
CA VAL A 103 8.08 -8.88 -7.86
C VAL A 103 9.07 -8.01 -7.09
N GLU A 104 10.35 -7.99 -7.46
CA GLU A 104 11.36 -7.14 -6.79
C GLU A 104 11.02 -5.65 -6.83
N TRP A 105 11.44 -4.91 -5.80
CA TRP A 105 11.33 -3.45 -5.75
C TRP A 105 12.06 -2.80 -6.93
N ARG A 106 11.40 -1.83 -7.56
CA ARG A 106 11.97 -1.06 -8.67
C ARG A 106 11.70 0.42 -8.47
N ALA A 107 12.66 1.26 -8.83
CA ALA A 107 12.43 2.69 -8.90
C ALA A 107 11.34 3.00 -9.94
N VAL A 108 10.45 3.94 -9.61
CA VAL A 108 9.48 4.47 -10.57
C VAL A 108 10.21 5.45 -11.47
N GLU A 109 10.36 5.08 -12.74
CA GLU A 109 11.06 5.91 -13.72
C GLU A 109 10.37 7.26 -13.90
N GLY A 110 11.16 8.34 -13.97
CA GLY A 110 10.66 9.71 -14.13
C GLY A 110 10.09 10.35 -12.86
N ALA A 111 9.93 9.61 -11.75
CA ALA A 111 9.49 10.18 -10.49
C ALA A 111 10.52 11.21 -9.94
N PRO A 112 10.08 12.42 -9.53
CA PRO A 112 10.97 13.38 -8.86
C PRO A 112 11.64 12.78 -7.62
N ARG A 113 12.93 13.10 -7.42
CA ARG A 113 13.66 12.68 -6.22
C ARG A 113 13.27 13.49 -4.99
N GLY A 114 13.47 12.90 -3.81
CA GLY A 114 13.15 13.52 -2.53
C GLY A 114 11.66 13.49 -2.22
N GLY A 115 10.99 12.39 -2.58
CA GLY A 115 9.60 12.17 -2.21
C GLY A 115 9.39 12.27 -0.69
N ARG A 116 8.25 12.82 -0.28
CA ARG A 116 7.86 13.00 1.13
C ARG A 116 6.59 12.24 1.49
N GLY A 117 5.77 11.91 0.51
CA GLY A 117 4.56 11.10 0.68
C GLY A 117 4.06 10.59 -0.67
N VAL A 118 3.38 9.46 -0.65
CA VAL A 118 2.79 8.84 -1.83
C VAL A 118 1.34 8.46 -1.57
N ALA A 119 0.50 8.57 -2.59
CA ALA A 119 -0.83 7.99 -2.65
C ALA A 119 -1.03 7.33 -4.01
N CYS A 120 -1.85 6.28 -4.09
CA CYS A 120 -2.18 5.62 -5.34
C CYS A 120 -3.62 5.10 -5.35
N VAL A 121 -4.17 4.90 -6.55
CA VAL A 121 -5.49 4.30 -6.71
C VAL A 121 -5.59 3.57 -8.04
N TRP A 122 -6.19 2.37 -8.02
CA TRP A 122 -6.70 1.73 -9.21
C TRP A 122 -8.09 2.30 -9.55
N SER A 123 -8.20 2.94 -10.71
CA SER A 123 -9.44 3.62 -11.15
C SER A 123 -10.34 2.75 -12.05
N GLY A 124 -10.07 1.44 -12.10
CA GLY A 124 -10.76 0.49 -12.98
C GLY A 124 -10.12 0.33 -14.37
N ARG A 125 -9.43 1.36 -14.87
CA ARG A 125 -8.72 1.31 -16.17
C ARG A 125 -7.24 1.62 -16.10
N ARG A 126 -6.80 2.31 -15.06
CA ARG A 126 -5.40 2.73 -14.88
C ARG A 126 -5.05 2.83 -13.41
N LEU A 127 -3.76 2.73 -13.14
CA LEU A 127 -3.16 2.98 -11.85
C LEU A 127 -2.68 4.43 -11.79
N ASP A 128 -3.28 5.22 -10.92
CA ASP A 128 -2.91 6.62 -10.69
C ASP A 128 -2.00 6.72 -9.46
N VAL A 129 -0.87 7.42 -9.57
CA VAL A 129 0.12 7.61 -8.49
C VAL A 129 0.38 9.09 -8.29
N PHE A 130 0.36 9.52 -7.04
CA PHE A 130 0.56 10.90 -6.61
C PHE A 130 1.74 10.98 -5.65
N LEU A 131 2.68 11.88 -5.92
CA LEU A 131 3.91 12.05 -5.14
C LEU A 131 4.02 13.47 -4.61
N TRP A 132 4.13 13.62 -3.30
CA TRP A 132 4.52 14.90 -2.68
C TRP A 132 6.03 15.06 -2.76
N GLY A 133 6.51 16.00 -3.58
CA GLY A 133 7.92 16.20 -3.89
C GLY A 133 8.69 17.09 -2.91
N ALA A 134 10.02 17.06 -3.01
CA ALA A 134 10.90 17.92 -2.21
C ALA A 134 10.72 19.42 -2.49
N ASP A 135 10.24 19.76 -3.69
CA ASP A 135 9.87 21.10 -4.14
C ASP A 135 8.57 21.62 -3.48
N GLY A 136 7.89 20.80 -2.69
CA GLY A 136 6.60 21.10 -2.11
C GLY A 136 5.42 20.91 -3.08
N GLY A 137 5.69 20.50 -4.31
CA GLY A 137 4.68 20.24 -5.33
C GLY A 137 4.04 18.86 -5.18
N LEU A 138 2.83 18.73 -5.72
CA LEU A 138 2.18 17.45 -5.95
C LEU A 138 2.41 17.04 -7.40
N HIS A 139 3.06 15.90 -7.59
CA HIS A 139 3.35 15.30 -8.89
C HIS A 139 2.41 14.12 -9.12
N TYR A 140 2.11 13.82 -10.38
CA TYR A 140 1.18 12.76 -10.76
C TYR A 140 1.71 11.99 -11.96
N ALA A 141 1.48 10.67 -11.96
CA ALA A 141 1.69 9.80 -13.10
C ALA A 141 0.58 8.75 -13.16
N ASP A 142 0.14 8.38 -14.37
CA ASP A 142 -0.58 7.14 -14.60
C ASP A 142 0.32 6.04 -15.13
N LEU A 143 0.04 4.82 -14.69
CA LEU A 143 0.66 3.59 -15.17
C LEU A 143 -0.43 2.80 -15.93
N ALA A 144 -0.11 2.45 -17.17
CA ALA A 144 -0.96 1.65 -18.06
C ALA A 144 -0.85 0.15 -17.76
#